data_AF-A0A7W1JBG4-F1
#
_entry.id   AF-A0A7W1JBG4-F1
#
_cell.length_a   1.000
_cell.length_b   1.000
_cell.length_c   1.000
_cell.angle_alpha   90.00
_cell.angle_beta   90.00
_cell.angle_gamma   90.00
#
_symmetry.space_group_name_H-M   'P 1'
#
loop_
_entity.id
_entity.type
_entity.pdbx_description
1 polymer ?
#
loop_
_entity_poly.entity_id
_entity_poly.type
_entity_poly.pdbx_seq_one_letter_code
_entity_poly.pdbx_strand_id
1 'polypeptide(L)'
;MSRIGYALLILLLAVGGAYVFWPQPVGRDAVAIFDGPPPPAFTVRIGQLEQVVSAEGVVVAGWRRPVDVDRAMGLWRLLGEARVDKDHITSAAAGELASYGIDGSRAISAGGVTIRWASAADGGSVWESGRGRLFRVPVQLTKQIDAVVQRLDSTVILEAPEEITRVSTGGTTFTRTAAGWADEAHPERPTATVRVERILQLMERVRLDTFAAAVTDQLPLVAACVVAGSARAITDALAAASAAPSERRVEIRRDGVEGSIT
;
A
#
# COMPACT_ATOMS: atom_id res chain seq x y z
N MET A 1 -34.16 55.67 -20.43
CA MET A 1 -33.31 54.63 -21.06
C MET A 1 -34.20 53.55 -21.63
N SER A 2 -34.02 53.15 -22.89
CA SER A 2 -34.88 52.13 -23.52
C SER A 2 -34.63 50.76 -22.89
N ARG A 3 -35.67 49.91 -22.83
CA ARG A 3 -35.59 48.53 -22.29
C ARG A 3 -34.49 47.69 -22.97
N ILE A 4 -34.14 48.05 -24.21
CA ILE A 4 -33.06 47.46 -25.01
C ILE A 4 -31.69 47.75 -24.39
N GLY A 5 -31.48 48.95 -23.83
CA GLY A 5 -30.22 49.31 -23.18
C GLY A 5 -29.92 48.45 -21.94
N TYR A 6 -30.94 48.14 -21.14
CA TYR A 6 -30.78 47.26 -19.98
C TYR A 6 -30.51 45.80 -20.38
N ALA A 7 -31.16 45.32 -21.44
CA ALA A 7 -30.90 43.97 -21.96
C ALA A 7 -29.45 43.82 -22.44
N LEU A 8 -28.92 44.83 -23.14
CA LEU A 8 -27.51 44.86 -23.57
C LEU A 8 -26.55 44.91 -22.38
N LEU A 9 -26.86 45.69 -21.34
CA LEU A 9 -26.05 45.78 -20.15
C LEU A 9 -25.98 44.44 -19.40
N ILE A 10 -27.11 43.76 -19.24
CA ILE A 10 -27.18 42.43 -18.59
C ILE A 10 -26.41 41.39 -19.40
N LEU A 11 -26.53 41.42 -20.73
CA LEU A 11 -25.78 40.52 -21.61
C LEU A 11 -24.26 40.73 -21.46
N LEU A 12 -23.80 41.98 -21.44
CA LEU A 12 -22.38 42.31 -21.24
C LEU A 12 -21.88 41.89 -19.86
N LEU A 13 -22.69 42.06 -18.81
CA LEU A 13 -22.38 41.57 -17.46
C LEU A 13 -22.29 40.05 -17.40
N ALA A 14 -23.21 39.34 -18.08
CA ALA A 14 -23.19 37.89 -18.13
C ALA A 14 -21.97 37.35 -18.89
N VAL A 15 -21.62 37.95 -20.04
CA VAL A 15 -20.42 37.58 -20.82
C VAL A 15 -19.14 37.94 -20.06
N GLY A 16 -19.07 39.12 -19.45
CA GLY A 16 -17.93 39.54 -18.63
C GLY A 16 -17.74 38.66 -17.39
N GLY A 17 -18.84 38.34 -16.70
CA GLY A 17 -18.84 37.38 -15.59
C GLY A 17 -18.38 36.00 -16.04
N ALA A 18 -18.94 35.46 -17.12
CA ALA A 18 -18.54 34.18 -17.67
C ALA A 18 -17.06 34.16 -18.08
N TYR A 19 -16.51 35.28 -18.59
CA TYR A 19 -15.10 35.39 -18.97
C TYR A 19 -14.17 35.43 -17.74
N VAL A 20 -14.54 36.17 -16.69
CA VAL A 20 -13.76 36.25 -15.43
C VAL A 20 -13.79 34.91 -14.68
N PHE A 21 -14.89 34.18 -14.74
CA PHE A 21 -15.05 32.85 -14.13
C PHE A 21 -14.75 31.70 -15.10
N TRP A 22 -14.30 31.99 -16.32
CA TRP A 22 -13.91 30.93 -17.24
C TRP A 22 -12.65 30.28 -16.69
N PRO A 23 -12.65 28.96 -16.42
CA PRO A 23 -11.45 28.29 -15.94
C PRO A 23 -10.35 28.50 -16.97
N GLN A 24 -9.32 29.24 -16.58
CA GLN A 24 -8.09 29.33 -17.35
C GLN A 24 -7.62 27.90 -17.56
N PRO A 25 -7.39 27.44 -18.81
CA PRO A 25 -6.81 26.12 -19.02
C PRO A 25 -5.48 26.11 -18.26
N VAL A 26 -5.38 25.23 -17.26
CA VAL A 26 -4.13 24.95 -16.55
C VAL A 26 -3.04 24.80 -17.61
N GLY A 27 -2.00 25.60 -17.48
CA GLY A 27 -1.14 26.02 -18.58
C GLY A 27 -0.64 24.85 -19.43
N ARG A 28 -0.48 25.09 -20.73
CA ARG A 28 0.13 24.15 -21.72
C ARG A 28 1.56 23.71 -21.36
N ASP A 29 2.09 24.16 -20.23
CA ASP A 29 3.47 24.01 -19.78
C ASP A 29 3.61 23.24 -18.46
N ALA A 30 2.58 22.51 -18.01
CA ALA A 30 2.65 21.75 -16.76
C ALA A 30 3.58 20.52 -16.89
N VAL A 31 4.59 20.43 -16.02
CA VAL A 31 5.62 19.39 -16.04
C VAL A 31 5.36 18.38 -14.92
N ALA A 32 5.46 17.09 -15.21
CA ALA A 32 5.37 16.03 -14.20
C ALA A 32 6.60 16.03 -13.30
N ILE A 33 6.41 15.71 -12.02
CA ILE A 33 7.52 15.50 -11.07
C ILE A 33 8.40 14.34 -11.57
N PHE A 34 7.78 13.26 -12.02
CA PHE A 34 8.45 12.10 -12.61
C PHE A 34 7.79 11.73 -13.95
N ASP A 35 8.57 11.65 -15.03
CA ASP A 35 8.06 11.38 -16.39
C ASP A 35 8.52 10.03 -16.97
N GLY A 36 9.21 9.20 -16.15
CA GLY A 36 9.67 7.87 -16.54
C GLY A 36 8.67 6.75 -16.26
N PRO A 37 8.94 5.52 -16.76
CA PRO A 37 8.20 4.34 -16.33
C PRO A 37 8.49 4.00 -14.86
N PRO A 38 7.55 3.37 -14.14
CA PRO A 38 7.78 2.87 -12.79
C PRO A 38 8.98 1.90 -12.78
N PRO A 39 10.01 2.15 -11.96
CA PRO A 39 11.18 1.29 -11.87
C PRO A 39 10.82 -0.05 -11.20
N PRO A 40 11.43 -1.17 -11.65
CA PRO A 40 11.13 -2.51 -11.11
C PRO A 40 11.65 -2.73 -9.69
N ALA A 41 12.59 -1.89 -9.24
CA ALA A 41 13.10 -1.86 -7.88
C ALA A 41 13.42 -0.42 -7.46
N PHE A 42 13.14 -0.10 -6.21
CA PHE A 42 13.39 1.22 -5.64
C PHE A 42 13.51 1.15 -4.11
N THR A 43 14.24 2.11 -3.55
CA THR A 43 14.39 2.25 -2.11
C THR A 43 13.63 3.47 -1.63
N VAL A 44 12.86 3.31 -0.56
CA VAL A 44 12.13 4.39 0.11
C VAL A 44 12.71 4.59 1.49
N ARG A 45 13.00 5.85 1.84
CA ARG A 45 13.46 6.25 3.17
C ARG A 45 12.51 7.29 3.75
N ILE A 46 12.06 7.08 4.99
CA ILE A 46 11.25 8.01 5.77
C ILE A 46 11.79 8.02 7.21
N GLY A 47 12.49 9.09 7.57
CA GLY A 47 13.21 9.17 8.84
C GLY A 47 14.25 8.06 8.93
N GLN A 48 14.05 7.15 9.90
CA GLN A 48 14.90 5.97 10.12
C GLN A 48 14.37 4.70 9.43
N LEU A 49 13.16 4.75 8.85
CA LEU A 49 12.57 3.61 8.15
C LEU A 49 13.10 3.57 6.73
N GLU A 50 13.72 2.45 6.36
CA GLU A 50 14.14 2.14 5.00
C GLU A 50 13.39 0.90 4.50
N GLN A 51 12.83 1.01 3.30
CA GLN A 51 12.10 -0.05 2.61
C GLN A 51 12.73 -0.26 1.24
N VAL A 52 13.20 -1.47 0.95
CA VAL A 52 13.72 -1.84 -0.37
C VAL A 52 12.65 -2.64 -1.10
N VAL A 53 12.09 -2.07 -2.16
CA VAL A 53 11.03 -2.66 -2.97
C VAL A 53 11.62 -3.28 -4.22
N SER A 54 11.22 -4.50 -4.54
CA SER A 54 11.55 -5.19 -5.79
C SER A 54 10.38 -6.05 -6.26
N ALA A 55 10.49 -6.66 -7.44
CA ALA A 55 9.53 -7.64 -7.93
C ALA A 55 9.34 -8.84 -6.98
N GLU A 56 10.32 -9.07 -6.12
CA GLU A 56 10.43 -10.18 -5.20
C GLU A 56 9.77 -9.92 -3.83
N GLY A 57 9.37 -8.67 -3.57
CA GLY A 57 8.74 -8.23 -2.34
C GLY A 57 9.33 -6.91 -1.81
N VAL A 58 9.01 -6.59 -0.56
CA VAL A 58 9.54 -5.43 0.16
C VAL A 58 10.35 -5.92 1.35
N VAL A 59 11.57 -5.40 1.49
CA VAL A 59 12.42 -5.61 2.66
C VAL A 59 12.34 -4.39 3.56
N VAL A 60 11.86 -4.58 4.79
CA VAL A 60 11.75 -3.52 5.82
C VAL A 60 12.41 -4.00 7.09
N ALA A 61 13.39 -3.26 7.61
CA ALA A 61 14.15 -3.63 8.81
C ALA A 61 14.71 -5.08 8.76
N GLY A 62 15.17 -5.52 7.58
CA GLY A 62 15.70 -6.86 7.34
C GLY A 62 14.65 -7.95 7.09
N TRP A 63 13.36 -7.65 7.27
CA TRP A 63 12.27 -8.60 7.03
C TRP A 63 11.72 -8.48 5.62
N ARG A 64 11.59 -9.61 4.93
CA ARG A 64 11.01 -9.67 3.58
C ARG A 64 9.52 -9.98 3.64
N ARG A 65 8.72 -9.20 2.90
CA ARG A 65 7.26 -9.31 2.84
C ARG A 65 6.73 -9.15 1.42
N PRO A 66 5.52 -9.63 1.11
CA PRO A 66 4.87 -9.33 -0.17
C PRO A 66 4.72 -7.82 -0.35
N VAL A 67 4.86 -7.35 -1.59
CA VAL A 67 4.63 -5.95 -1.93
C VAL A 67 3.14 -5.66 -2.08
N ASP A 68 2.69 -4.52 -1.57
CA ASP A 68 1.39 -3.97 -1.91
C ASP A 68 1.50 -3.31 -3.28
N VAL A 69 1.17 -4.07 -4.33
CA VAL A 69 1.32 -3.64 -5.73
C VAL A 69 0.51 -2.38 -6.02
N ASP A 70 -0.70 -2.28 -5.46
CA ASP A 70 -1.59 -1.13 -5.66
C ASP A 70 -1.01 0.15 -5.06
N ARG A 71 -0.43 0.07 -3.85
CA ARG A 71 0.28 1.21 -3.24
C ARG A 71 1.55 1.57 -3.98
N ALA A 72 2.37 0.58 -4.35
CA ALA A 72 3.61 0.81 -5.08
C ALA A 72 3.35 1.48 -6.45
N MET A 73 2.35 0.99 -7.20
CA MET A 73 1.93 1.61 -8.46
C MET A 73 1.25 2.95 -8.24
N GLY A 74 0.45 3.07 -7.17
CA GLY A 74 -0.19 4.31 -6.75
C GLY A 74 0.81 5.44 -6.48
N LEU A 75 1.96 5.13 -5.88
CA LEU A 75 3.06 6.07 -5.66
C LEU A 75 3.59 6.64 -6.98
N TRP A 76 3.96 5.77 -7.92
CA TRP A 76 4.54 6.21 -9.20
C TRP A 76 3.52 6.94 -10.05
N ARG A 77 2.25 6.52 -10.01
CA ARG A 77 1.14 7.26 -10.63
C ARG A 77 0.97 8.64 -10.02
N LEU A 78 0.98 8.76 -8.69
CA LEU A 78 0.89 10.05 -7.99
C LEU A 78 2.01 10.99 -8.43
N LEU A 79 3.25 10.50 -8.53
CA LEU A 79 4.40 11.30 -8.97
C LEU A 79 4.35 11.67 -10.46
N GLY A 80 3.78 10.81 -11.31
CA GLY A 80 3.62 11.07 -12.75
C GLY A 80 2.44 11.96 -13.12
N GLU A 81 1.36 11.90 -12.33
CA GLU A 81 0.16 12.72 -12.50
C GLU A 81 0.29 14.08 -11.83
N ALA A 82 1.15 14.21 -10.81
CA ALA A 82 1.45 15.50 -10.19
C ALA A 82 2.14 16.43 -11.19
N ARG A 83 1.36 17.36 -11.76
CA ARG A 83 1.83 18.39 -12.68
C ARG A 83 2.04 19.71 -11.95
N VAL A 84 3.16 20.36 -12.25
CA VAL A 84 3.55 21.65 -11.69
C VAL A 84 3.86 22.60 -12.84
N ASP A 85 3.36 23.82 -12.77
CA ASP A 85 3.67 24.85 -13.76
C ASP A 85 5.16 25.18 -13.75
N LYS A 86 5.75 25.45 -14.93
CA LYS A 86 7.18 25.75 -15.08
C LYS A 86 7.65 26.88 -14.17
N ASP A 87 6.81 27.87 -13.90
CA ASP A 87 7.12 29.01 -13.03
C ASP A 87 7.34 28.62 -11.57
N HIS A 88 6.88 27.43 -11.16
CA HIS A 88 7.08 26.85 -9.84
C HIS A 88 8.22 25.82 -9.79
N ILE A 89 9.03 25.75 -10.86
CA ILE A 89 10.19 24.85 -10.96
C ILE A 89 11.46 25.68 -10.95
N THR A 90 12.34 25.40 -10.00
CA THR A 90 13.67 26.01 -9.92
C THR A 90 14.75 24.94 -10.03
N SER A 91 15.92 25.30 -10.56
CA SER A 91 17.09 24.41 -10.44
C SER A 91 17.68 24.54 -9.04
N ALA A 92 18.02 23.42 -8.41
CA ALA A 92 18.67 23.42 -7.10
C ALA A 92 19.66 22.26 -7.02
N ALA A 93 20.87 22.55 -6.54
CA ALA A 93 21.88 21.53 -6.28
C ALA A 93 21.57 20.77 -4.98
N ALA A 94 22.09 19.55 -4.86
CA ALA A 94 21.85 18.70 -3.69
C ALA A 94 22.29 19.35 -2.35
N GLY A 95 23.29 20.24 -2.38
CA GLY A 95 23.75 20.99 -1.20
C GLY A 95 22.84 22.13 -0.77
N GLU A 96 21.92 22.58 -1.64
CA GLU A 96 21.01 23.71 -1.37
C GLU A 96 19.67 23.27 -0.78
N LEU A 97 19.39 21.96 -0.79
CA LEU A 97 18.13 21.35 -0.41
C LEU A 97 17.69 21.68 1.03
N ALA A 98 18.64 21.88 1.93
CA ALA A 98 18.36 22.24 3.32
C ALA A 98 17.60 23.58 3.44
N SER A 99 17.85 24.54 2.54
CA SER A 99 17.14 25.84 2.52
C SER A 99 15.65 25.70 2.16
N TYR A 100 15.28 24.57 1.56
CA TYR A 100 13.89 24.22 1.20
C TYR A 100 13.27 23.22 2.17
N GLY A 101 13.92 22.97 3.32
CA GLY A 101 13.48 22.01 4.33
C GLY A 101 13.71 20.54 3.95
N ILE A 102 14.40 20.27 2.85
CA ILE A 102 14.74 18.92 2.41
C ILE A 102 16.05 18.50 3.08
N ASP A 103 15.94 17.86 4.23
CA ASP A 103 17.04 17.35 5.06
C ASP A 103 17.53 15.95 4.64
N GLY A 104 16.83 15.32 3.70
CA GLY A 104 17.11 13.96 3.25
C GLY A 104 16.41 12.86 4.05
N SER A 105 15.72 13.16 5.16
CA SER A 105 14.94 12.17 5.92
C SER A 105 13.88 11.48 5.07
N ARG A 106 13.40 12.13 4.01
CA ARG A 106 12.42 11.60 3.06
C ARG A 106 13.02 11.48 1.67
N ALA A 107 13.11 10.26 1.14
CA ALA A 107 13.66 10.01 -0.18
C ALA A 107 13.09 8.74 -0.84
N ILE A 108 12.98 8.76 -2.17
CA ILE A 108 12.75 7.60 -3.02
C ILE A 108 13.93 7.56 -4.01
N SER A 109 14.63 6.43 -4.07
CA SER A 109 15.79 6.24 -4.94
C SER A 109 15.55 5.08 -5.89
N ALA A 110 15.63 5.32 -7.19
CA ALA A 110 15.40 4.31 -8.22
C ALA A 110 16.09 4.66 -9.54
N GLY A 111 16.75 3.69 -10.18
CA GLY A 111 17.27 3.86 -11.55
C GLY A 111 18.18 5.08 -11.76
N GLY A 112 18.96 5.46 -10.75
CA GLY A 112 19.84 6.65 -10.79
C GLY A 112 19.13 7.99 -10.54
N VAL A 113 17.82 7.98 -10.33
CA VAL A 113 17.03 9.15 -9.90
C VAL A 113 16.73 9.03 -8.41
N THR A 114 16.88 10.14 -7.70
CA THR A 114 16.47 10.30 -6.31
C THR A 114 15.46 11.42 -6.24
N ILE A 115 14.29 11.12 -5.69
CA ILE A 115 13.24 12.09 -5.37
C ILE A 115 13.29 12.33 -3.87
N ARG A 116 13.39 13.58 -3.44
CA ARG A 116 13.35 13.97 -2.02
C ARG A 116 12.24 14.99 -1.82
N TRP A 117 11.61 15.00 -0.65
CA TRP A 117 10.55 15.98 -0.40
C TRP A 117 10.52 16.45 1.04
N ALA A 118 9.90 17.61 1.24
CA ALA A 118 9.66 18.21 2.54
C ALA A 118 8.31 18.91 2.55
N SER A 119 7.73 18.99 3.74
CA SER A 119 6.49 19.71 4.01
C SER A 119 6.79 20.84 4.99
N ALA A 120 6.41 22.06 4.64
CA ALA A 120 6.47 23.25 5.48
C ALA A 120 5.05 23.83 5.68
N ALA A 121 4.92 24.86 6.52
CA ALA A 121 3.62 25.47 6.82
C ALA A 121 3.04 26.22 5.61
N ASP A 122 3.89 26.75 4.75
CA ASP A 122 3.58 27.59 3.58
C ASP A 122 3.58 26.81 2.25
N GLY A 123 3.96 25.53 2.25
CA GLY A 123 3.95 24.69 1.06
C GLY A 123 4.74 23.40 1.21
N GLY A 124 4.82 22.65 0.12
CA GLY A 124 5.69 21.48 -0.03
C GLY A 124 6.76 21.73 -1.07
N SER A 125 7.89 21.03 -0.91
CA SER A 125 8.97 21.03 -1.89
C SER A 125 9.29 19.60 -2.27
N VAL A 126 9.44 19.33 -3.57
CA VAL A 126 9.88 18.04 -4.10
C VAL A 126 11.09 18.28 -4.99
N TRP A 127 12.17 17.54 -4.81
CA TRP A 127 13.38 17.64 -5.61
C TRP A 127 13.66 16.34 -6.34
N GLU A 128 14.04 16.42 -7.61
CA GLU A 128 14.34 15.29 -8.49
C GLU A 128 15.79 15.40 -8.99
N SER A 129 16.61 14.38 -8.70
CA SER A 129 18.05 14.44 -8.90
C SER A 129 18.52 14.32 -10.36
N GLY A 130 17.79 13.62 -11.22
CA GLY A 130 18.18 13.35 -12.60
C GLY A 130 18.29 14.62 -13.44
N ARG A 131 17.46 15.63 -13.16
CA ARG A 131 17.55 16.96 -13.79
C ARG A 131 17.89 18.10 -12.82
N GLY A 132 18.09 17.80 -11.53
CA GLY A 132 18.37 18.80 -10.50
C GLY A 132 17.23 19.82 -10.35
N ARG A 133 15.98 19.36 -10.49
CA ARG A 133 14.78 20.22 -10.46
C ARG A 133 14.13 20.18 -9.08
N LEU A 134 13.79 21.36 -8.58
CA LEU A 134 13.00 21.55 -7.39
C LEU A 134 11.61 22.07 -7.79
N PHE A 135 10.58 21.37 -7.37
CA PHE A 135 9.18 21.67 -7.59
C PHE A 135 8.59 22.23 -6.29
N ARG A 136 7.99 23.42 -6.36
CA ARG A 136 7.12 23.92 -5.29
C ARG A 136 5.73 23.34 -5.49
N VAL A 137 5.23 22.60 -4.51
CA VAL A 137 3.98 21.85 -4.59
C VAL A 137 3.07 22.19 -3.41
N PRO A 138 1.75 21.94 -3.52
CA PRO A 138 0.86 22.02 -2.36
C PRO A 138 1.28 21.02 -1.28
N VAL A 139 1.15 21.43 -0.01
CA VAL A 139 1.45 20.57 1.15
C VAL A 139 0.60 19.28 1.17
N GLN A 140 -0.56 19.28 0.52
CA GLN A 140 -1.41 18.11 0.38
C GLN A 140 -0.73 17.01 -0.44
N LEU A 141 0.04 17.37 -1.47
CA LEU A 141 0.75 16.40 -2.30
C LEU A 141 1.84 15.69 -1.50
N THR A 142 2.65 16.43 -0.75
CA THR A 142 3.70 15.84 0.08
C THR A 142 3.13 14.98 1.21
N LYS A 143 1.98 15.35 1.77
CA LYS A 143 1.22 14.49 2.71
C LYS A 143 0.70 13.21 2.07
N GLN A 144 0.23 13.27 0.82
CA GLN A 144 -0.20 12.08 0.07
C GLN A 144 0.99 11.16 -0.22
N ILE A 145 2.13 11.72 -0.63
CA ILE A 145 3.37 10.96 -0.79
C ILE A 145 3.73 10.29 0.54
N ASP A 146 3.81 11.04 1.64
CA ASP A 146 4.10 10.51 2.98
C ASP A 146 3.15 9.36 3.36
N ALA A 147 1.85 9.51 3.13
CA ALA A 147 0.85 8.48 3.43
C ALA A 147 1.05 7.20 2.61
N VAL A 148 1.37 7.31 1.32
CA VAL A 148 1.59 6.15 0.45
C VAL A 148 2.90 5.45 0.81
N VAL A 149 3.97 6.22 1.07
CA VAL A 149 5.30 5.65 1.30
C VAL A 149 5.48 5.06 2.70
N GLN A 150 4.60 5.38 3.66
CA GLN A 150 4.68 4.86 5.04
C GLN A 150 4.84 3.35 5.11
N ARG A 151 4.09 2.61 4.29
CA ARG A 151 4.17 1.14 4.18
C ARG A 151 3.80 0.72 2.76
N LEU A 152 4.78 0.10 2.10
CA LEU A 152 4.63 -0.49 0.77
C LEU A 152 4.57 -2.01 0.82
N ASP A 153 4.73 -2.61 2.01
CA ASP A 153 4.48 -4.03 2.23
C ASP A 153 2.98 -4.30 2.37
N SER A 154 2.55 -5.46 1.90
CA SER A 154 1.16 -5.91 2.02
C SER A 154 0.76 -5.97 3.50
N THR A 155 -0.38 -5.36 3.82
CA THR A 155 -0.99 -5.45 5.15
C THR A 155 -1.71 -6.79 5.36
N VAL A 156 -1.89 -7.57 4.29
CA VAL A 156 -2.47 -8.91 4.31
C VAL A 156 -1.42 -9.89 4.84
N ILE A 157 -1.69 -10.50 6.00
CA ILE A 157 -0.80 -11.51 6.59
C ILE A 157 -1.01 -12.87 5.92
N LEU A 158 -2.26 -13.15 5.56
CA LEU A 158 -2.72 -14.41 5.00
C LEU A 158 -3.36 -14.14 3.65
N GLU A 159 -2.62 -14.40 2.57
CA GLU A 159 -3.26 -14.59 1.27
C GLU A 159 -4.00 -15.92 1.33
N ALA A 160 -5.33 -15.87 1.42
CA ALA A 160 -6.14 -17.08 1.26
C ALA A 160 -5.89 -17.62 -0.16
N PRO A 161 -5.59 -18.92 -0.34
CA PRO A 161 -5.45 -19.49 -1.68
C PRO A 161 -6.78 -19.35 -2.43
N GLU A 162 -6.72 -19.19 -3.76
CA GLU A 162 -7.90 -19.02 -4.63
C GLU A 162 -8.96 -20.10 -4.40
N GLU A 163 -8.51 -21.32 -4.10
CA GLU A 163 -9.36 -22.42 -3.70
C GLU A 163 -8.84 -23.08 -2.42
N ILE A 164 -9.61 -22.94 -1.35
CA ILE A 164 -9.40 -23.68 -0.12
C ILE A 164 -10.21 -24.98 -0.22
N THR A 165 -9.53 -26.11 -0.23
CA THR A 165 -10.15 -27.45 -0.30
C THR A 165 -10.12 -28.16 1.05
N ARG A 166 -9.27 -27.72 1.98
CA ARG A 166 -9.11 -28.33 3.31
C ARG A 166 -8.70 -27.30 4.37
N VAL A 167 -9.29 -27.39 5.57
CA VAL A 167 -9.05 -26.49 6.71
C VAL A 167 -8.86 -27.32 7.97
N SER A 168 -7.77 -27.09 8.72
CA SER A 168 -7.54 -27.77 10.00
C SER A 168 -7.56 -26.79 11.18
N THR A 169 -8.31 -27.14 12.23
CA THR A 169 -8.45 -26.35 13.46
C THR A 169 -8.47 -27.26 14.68
N GLY A 170 -7.54 -27.08 15.62
CA GLY A 170 -7.56 -27.78 16.92
C GLY A 170 -7.61 -29.31 16.82
N GLY A 171 -6.97 -29.89 15.80
CA GLY A 171 -6.93 -31.34 15.56
C GLY A 171 -8.13 -31.90 14.76
N THR A 172 -9.10 -31.06 14.38
CA THR A 172 -10.16 -31.45 13.43
C THR A 172 -9.82 -30.92 12.04
N THR A 173 -9.95 -31.76 11.02
CA THR A 173 -9.71 -31.37 9.63
C THR A 173 -10.99 -31.46 8.84
N PHE A 174 -11.33 -30.36 8.16
CA PHE A 174 -12.51 -30.24 7.33
C PHE A 174 -12.11 -30.25 5.85
N THR A 175 -12.81 -31.02 5.03
CA THR A 175 -12.61 -31.09 3.58
C THR A 175 -13.83 -30.53 2.87
N ARG A 176 -13.61 -29.78 1.79
CA ARG A 176 -14.67 -29.20 0.96
C ARG A 176 -15.30 -30.29 0.10
N THR A 177 -16.62 -30.41 0.16
CA THR A 177 -17.43 -31.35 -0.62
C THR A 177 -18.54 -30.59 -1.37
N ALA A 178 -19.27 -31.28 -2.25
CA ALA A 178 -20.43 -30.68 -2.95
C ALA A 178 -21.54 -30.21 -1.99
N ALA A 179 -21.65 -30.82 -0.80
CA ALA A 179 -22.65 -30.46 0.21
C ALA A 179 -22.14 -29.37 1.20
N GLY A 180 -20.86 -29.00 1.12
CA GLY A 180 -20.22 -28.06 2.04
C GLY A 180 -18.98 -28.63 2.73
N TRP A 181 -18.64 -28.11 3.91
CA TRP A 181 -17.45 -28.52 4.66
C TRP A 181 -17.75 -29.71 5.59
N ALA A 182 -17.10 -30.85 5.36
CA ALA A 182 -17.29 -32.07 6.14
C ALA A 182 -16.06 -32.40 7.00
N ASP A 183 -16.27 -32.92 8.21
CA ASP A 183 -15.21 -33.46 9.08
C ASP A 183 -14.63 -34.72 8.43
N GLU A 184 -13.32 -34.73 8.15
CA GLU A 184 -12.66 -35.82 7.46
C GLU A 184 -12.61 -37.11 8.29
N ALA A 185 -12.53 -36.99 9.62
CA ALA A 185 -12.50 -38.14 10.52
C ALA A 185 -13.91 -38.70 10.79
N HIS A 186 -14.95 -37.88 10.60
CA HIS A 186 -16.34 -38.21 10.93
C HIS A 186 -17.31 -37.63 9.87
N PRO A 187 -17.29 -38.14 8.62
CA PRO A 187 -18.05 -37.57 7.50
C PRO A 187 -19.57 -37.70 7.65
N GLU A 188 -20.05 -38.56 8.55
CA GLU A 188 -21.47 -38.73 8.88
C GLU A 188 -22.05 -37.56 9.68
N ARG A 189 -21.22 -36.69 10.24
CA ARG A 189 -21.66 -35.51 11.00
C ARG A 189 -22.26 -34.45 10.08
N PRO A 190 -23.15 -33.58 10.61
CA PRO A 190 -23.62 -32.41 9.87
C PRO A 190 -22.45 -31.55 9.39
N THR A 191 -22.59 -30.98 8.19
CA THR A 191 -21.57 -30.10 7.60
C THR A 191 -21.28 -28.90 8.51
N ALA A 192 -20.01 -28.54 8.63
CA ALA A 192 -19.54 -27.41 9.41
C ALA A 192 -19.45 -26.10 8.58
N THR A 193 -20.14 -26.03 7.43
CA THR A 193 -20.00 -24.97 6.42
C THR A 193 -20.01 -23.56 7.02
N VAL A 194 -21.05 -23.23 7.78
CA VAL A 194 -21.20 -21.89 8.39
C VAL A 194 -20.03 -21.55 9.33
N ARG A 195 -19.51 -22.54 10.07
CA ARG A 195 -18.41 -22.33 11.02
C ARG A 195 -17.09 -22.14 10.27
N VAL A 196 -16.80 -23.01 9.30
CA VAL A 196 -15.56 -22.94 8.51
C VAL A 196 -15.52 -21.65 7.70
N GLU A 197 -16.61 -21.29 7.01
CA GLU A 197 -16.69 -20.03 6.26
C GLU A 197 -16.51 -18.80 7.16
N ARG A 198 -17.06 -18.81 8.38
CA ARG A 198 -16.85 -17.71 9.32
C ARG A 198 -15.39 -17.60 9.76
N ILE A 199 -14.70 -18.72 9.94
CA ILE A 199 -13.26 -18.74 10.25
C ILE A 199 -12.46 -18.17 9.07
N LEU A 200 -12.77 -18.61 7.84
CA LEU A 200 -12.11 -18.11 6.64
C LEU A 200 -12.32 -16.60 6.46
N GLN A 201 -13.55 -16.11 6.66
CA GLN A 201 -13.85 -14.67 6.65
C GLN A 201 -13.10 -13.90 7.73
N LEU A 202 -12.93 -14.49 8.92
CA LEU A 202 -12.14 -13.87 9.99
C LEU A 202 -10.66 -13.82 9.60
N MET A 203 -10.11 -14.90 9.02
CA MET A 203 -8.73 -14.96 8.54
C MET A 203 -8.45 -13.95 7.43
N GLU A 204 -9.37 -13.77 6.48
CA GLU A 204 -9.27 -12.74 5.43
C GLU A 204 -9.22 -11.31 5.98
N ARG A 205 -9.84 -11.08 7.15
CA ARG A 205 -9.85 -9.78 7.83
C ARG A 205 -8.62 -9.54 8.69
N VAL A 206 -7.80 -10.57 8.94
CA VAL A 206 -6.56 -10.41 9.71
C VAL A 206 -5.56 -9.58 8.90
N ARG A 207 -5.39 -8.33 9.31
CA ARG A 207 -4.43 -7.36 8.72
C ARG A 207 -3.37 -6.99 9.76
N LEU A 208 -2.15 -6.71 9.31
CA LEU A 208 -1.04 -6.22 10.16
C LEU A 208 -1.43 -5.01 11.00
N ASP A 209 -2.21 -4.09 10.44
CA ASP A 209 -2.64 -2.87 11.12
C ASP A 209 -3.60 -3.17 12.29
N THR A 210 -4.27 -4.32 12.26
CA THR A 210 -5.15 -4.79 13.36
C THR A 210 -4.33 -5.16 14.59
N PHE A 211 -3.11 -5.69 14.41
CA PHE A 211 -2.21 -6.04 15.51
C PHE A 211 -1.48 -4.84 16.07
N ALA A 212 -1.12 -3.87 15.24
CA ALA A 212 -0.51 -2.62 15.68
C ALA A 212 -1.47 -1.81 16.59
N ALA A 213 -2.78 -1.87 16.33
CA ALA A 213 -3.80 -1.25 17.17
C ALA A 213 -4.17 -2.08 18.41
N ALA A 214 -4.01 -3.41 18.36
CA ALA A 214 -4.39 -4.34 19.43
C ALA A 214 -3.27 -4.63 20.45
N VAL A 215 -2.38 -3.65 20.72
CA VAL A 215 -1.47 -3.72 21.87
C VAL A 215 -2.28 -3.41 23.13
N THR A 216 -3.02 -4.40 23.60
CA THR A 216 -3.63 -4.40 24.93
C THR A 216 -3.64 -5.84 25.43
N ASP A 217 -2.54 -6.23 26.07
CA ASP A 217 -2.28 -7.34 27.00
C ASP A 217 -2.89 -8.75 26.86
N GLN A 218 -3.85 -9.02 25.98
CA GLN A 218 -4.46 -10.35 25.87
C GLN A 218 -4.98 -10.60 24.45
N LEU A 219 -4.10 -11.03 23.54
CA LEU A 219 -4.53 -11.86 22.43
C LEU A 219 -4.35 -13.32 22.85
N PRO A 220 -5.42 -14.04 23.22
CA PRO A 220 -5.32 -15.47 23.42
C PRO A 220 -5.08 -16.14 22.06
N LEU A 221 -3.81 -16.40 21.75
CA LEU A 221 -3.43 -17.27 20.65
C LEU A 221 -3.83 -18.71 21.01
N VAL A 222 -5.04 -19.14 20.63
CA VAL A 222 -5.59 -20.46 21.02
C VAL A 222 -5.82 -21.39 19.82
N ALA A 223 -5.47 -21.00 18.59
CA ALA A 223 -5.54 -21.94 17.47
C ALA A 223 -4.50 -21.64 16.39
N ALA A 224 -3.63 -22.61 16.11
CA ALA A 224 -2.96 -22.70 14.82
C ALA A 224 -3.98 -23.18 13.79
N CYS A 225 -4.16 -22.40 12.72
CA CYS A 225 -4.98 -22.79 11.58
C CYS A 225 -4.06 -22.99 10.39
N VAL A 226 -4.03 -24.22 9.86
CA VAL A 226 -3.30 -24.55 8.65
C VAL A 226 -4.32 -24.61 7.50
N VAL A 227 -4.07 -23.79 6.49
CA VAL A 227 -4.87 -23.70 5.27
C VAL A 227 -3.95 -24.06 4.10
N ALA A 228 -4.28 -25.10 3.35
CA ALA A 228 -3.49 -25.51 2.19
C ALA A 228 -4.39 -26.02 1.05
N GLY A 229 -3.89 -25.88 -0.18
CA GLY A 229 -4.58 -26.34 -1.39
C GLY A 229 -4.48 -27.84 -1.65
N SER A 230 -3.65 -28.58 -0.90
CA SER A 230 -3.46 -30.03 -1.09
C SER A 230 -3.27 -30.80 0.23
N ALA A 231 -3.62 -32.09 0.23
CA ALA A 231 -3.51 -32.95 1.40
C ALA A 231 -2.05 -33.19 1.85
N ARG A 232 -1.10 -33.19 0.90
CA ARG A 232 0.33 -33.40 1.17
C ARG A 232 0.95 -32.22 1.91
N ALA A 233 0.60 -30.99 1.51
CA ALA A 233 1.05 -29.77 2.18
C ALA A 233 0.60 -29.68 3.65
N ILE A 234 -0.55 -30.28 3.99
CA ILE A 234 -1.08 -30.31 5.36
C ILE A 234 -0.31 -31.31 6.22
N THR A 235 -0.01 -32.51 5.71
CA THR A 235 0.77 -33.52 6.44
C THR A 235 2.16 -32.99 6.77
N ASP A 236 2.83 -32.34 5.82
CA ASP A 236 4.17 -31.77 6.01
C ASP A 236 4.14 -30.59 7.00
N ALA A 237 3.10 -29.74 6.95
CA ALA A 237 2.92 -28.62 7.89
C ALA A 237 2.56 -29.08 9.31
N LEU A 238 1.71 -30.11 9.45
CA LEU A 238 1.36 -30.68 10.76
C LEU A 238 2.55 -31.43 11.39
N ALA A 239 3.34 -32.15 10.58
CA ALA A 239 4.56 -32.81 11.05
C ALA A 239 5.58 -31.78 11.57
N ALA A 240 5.78 -30.67 10.85
CA ALA A 240 6.65 -29.57 11.28
C ALA A 240 6.14 -28.89 12.57
N ALA A 241 4.84 -28.59 12.64
CA ALA A 241 4.22 -27.96 13.82
C ALA A 241 4.29 -28.88 15.06
N SER A 242 4.19 -30.20 14.88
CA SER A 242 4.31 -31.19 15.97
C SER A 242 5.73 -31.37 16.52
N ALA A 243 6.75 -30.98 15.75
CA ALA A 243 8.16 -31.10 16.12
C ALA A 243 8.72 -29.85 16.82
N ALA A 244 7.95 -28.76 16.89
CA ALA A 244 8.36 -27.51 17.54
C ALA A 244 8.07 -27.54 19.06
N PRO A 245 8.96 -27.01 19.92
CA PRO A 245 8.69 -26.86 21.35
C PRO A 245 7.47 -25.97 21.58
N SER A 246 6.74 -26.22 22.68
CA SER A 246 5.39 -25.72 22.97
C SER A 246 5.23 -24.21 23.24
N GLU A 247 6.09 -23.37 22.66
CA GLU A 247 5.91 -21.92 22.69
C GLU A 247 5.08 -21.44 21.50
N ARG A 248 4.18 -20.51 21.82
CA ARG A 248 3.12 -19.95 20.98
C ARG A 248 3.65 -19.51 19.61
N ARG A 249 3.53 -20.37 18.60
CA ARG A 249 3.97 -20.09 17.23
C ARG A 249 2.80 -20.16 16.26
N VAL A 250 2.68 -19.15 15.39
CA VAL A 250 1.80 -19.21 14.21
C VAL A 250 2.68 -19.61 13.02
N GLU A 251 2.52 -20.85 12.56
CA GLU A 251 3.26 -21.37 11.41
C GLU A 251 2.35 -21.40 10.19
N ILE A 252 2.68 -20.58 9.18
CA ILE A 252 1.95 -20.48 7.92
C ILE A 252 2.89 -21.02 6.83
N ARG A 253 2.59 -22.21 6.32
CA ARG A 253 3.35 -22.83 5.21
C ARG A 253 2.49 -22.87 3.96
N ARG A 254 3.00 -22.27 2.89
CA ARG A 254 2.52 -22.42 1.51
C ARG A 254 3.52 -23.30 0.77
N ASP A 255 3.06 -24.07 -0.21
CA ASP A 255 3.88 -24.90 -1.11
C ASP A 255 5.26 -24.27 -1.40
N GLY A 256 6.30 -24.71 -0.70
CA GLY A 256 7.69 -24.31 -0.90
C GLY A 256 8.17 -22.99 -0.26
N VAL A 257 7.38 -22.29 0.57
CA VAL A 257 7.84 -21.09 1.29
C VAL A 257 7.53 -21.22 2.78
N GLU A 258 8.57 -21.43 3.58
CA GLU A 258 8.50 -21.46 5.05
C GLU A 258 8.58 -20.04 5.61
N GLY A 259 7.52 -19.63 6.31
CA GLY A 259 7.51 -18.42 7.14
C GLY A 259 7.11 -18.79 8.56
N SER A 260 8.00 -18.54 9.52
CA SER A 260 7.72 -18.72 10.94
C SER A 260 7.50 -17.36 11.60
N ILE A 261 6.40 -17.19 12.32
CA ILE A 261 6.21 -16.06 13.23
C ILE A 261 6.42 -16.61 14.64
N THR A 262 7.55 -16.24 15.26
CA THR A 262 7.81 -16.41 16.69
C THR A 262 7.21 -15.24 17.46
#